data_AF-A0A9P6WV08-F1
#
_entry.id   AF-A0A9P6WV08-F1
#
_cell.length_a   1.000
_cell.length_b   1.000
_cell.length_c   1.000
_cell.angle_alpha   90.00
_cell.angle_beta   90.00
_cell.angle_gamma   90.00
#
_symmetry.space_group_name_H-M   'P 1'
#
loop_
_entity.id
_entity.type
_entity.pdbx_description
1 polymer ?
#
loop_
_entity_poly.entity_id
_entity_poly.type
_entity_poly.pdbx_seq_one_letter_code
_entity_poly.pdbx_strand_id
1 'polypeptide(L)'
;MSDPTSSYTTNEGGQQQQPQYFTEDQVNAIIDQVTKRVRETQLAELEQRIQGSSFPEDIQEELDGYNPAQLQKALQRYKKAIPKYNNEEWNTPEEINPNFIKKLKQWKVDSHHLVTTIYRLTETTRLQARAATEIYEQLQFVAERGWQLEDGEIVNEAVEKYQTPGESSKRR
;
A
#
# COMPACT_ATOMS: atom_id res chain seq x y z
N MET A 1 -78.64 -23.41 8.44
CA MET A 1 -78.28 -23.09 9.85
C MET A 1 -76.82 -23.50 9.99
N SER A 2 -75.81 -22.67 10.19
CA SER A 2 -75.65 -21.22 10.34
C SER A 2 -74.13 -20.99 10.21
N ASP A 3 -73.70 -19.99 9.43
CA ASP A 3 -72.39 -19.32 9.59
C ASP A 3 -72.44 -18.35 10.80
N PRO A 4 -71.38 -17.63 11.27
CA PRO A 4 -70.06 -17.32 10.66
C PRO A 4 -68.85 -17.29 11.65
N THR A 5 -67.63 -16.96 11.15
CA THR A 5 -66.65 -15.94 11.66
C THR A 5 -65.29 -16.19 10.96
N SER A 6 -64.94 -15.50 9.88
CA SER A 6 -64.15 -14.25 9.80
C SER A 6 -62.75 -14.31 10.42
N SER A 7 -61.71 -14.29 9.58
CA SER A 7 -60.71 -13.21 9.58
C SER A 7 -59.78 -13.30 8.37
N TYR A 8 -59.84 -12.28 7.54
CA TYR A 8 -58.87 -11.94 6.51
C TYR A 8 -57.50 -11.66 7.12
N THR A 9 -56.42 -12.14 6.51
CA THR A 9 -55.12 -11.46 6.54
C THR A 9 -54.50 -11.50 5.15
N THR A 10 -54.80 -10.45 4.39
CA THR A 10 -53.99 -9.94 3.29
C THR A 10 -52.69 -9.38 3.87
N ASN A 11 -51.54 -9.71 3.28
CA ASN A 11 -50.34 -8.87 3.30
C ASN A 11 -49.47 -9.22 2.09
N GLU A 12 -49.93 -8.82 0.91
CA GLU A 12 -49.08 -8.65 -0.27
C GLU A 12 -48.41 -7.27 -0.16
N GLY A 13 -47.23 -7.23 0.44
CA GLY A 13 -46.31 -6.08 0.38
C GLY A 13 -45.48 -6.11 -0.91
N GLY A 14 -46.11 -6.34 -2.06
CA GLY A 14 -45.47 -6.17 -3.36
C GLY A 14 -45.53 -4.69 -3.74
N GLN A 15 -44.43 -3.96 -3.60
CA GLN A 15 -44.29 -2.63 -4.16
C GLN A 15 -44.46 -2.72 -5.68
N GLN A 16 -45.66 -2.40 -6.17
CA GLN A 16 -45.92 -2.23 -7.59
C GLN A 16 -45.13 -1.01 -8.07
N GLN A 17 -43.95 -1.25 -8.64
CA GLN A 17 -43.25 -0.24 -9.43
C GLN A 17 -44.08 -0.03 -10.70
N GLN A 18 -44.81 1.10 -10.78
CA GLN A 18 -45.46 1.48 -12.03
C GLN A 18 -44.38 1.67 -13.11
N PRO A 19 -44.64 1.26 -14.37
CA PRO A 19 -43.71 1.53 -15.47
C PRO A 19 -43.58 3.05 -15.62
N GLN A 20 -42.40 3.57 -15.28
CA GLN A 20 -42.08 4.98 -15.44
C GLN A 20 -41.77 5.22 -16.92
N TYR A 21 -42.70 5.83 -17.63
CA TYR A 21 -42.50 6.23 -19.02
C TYR A 21 -41.73 7.54 -19.05
N PHE A 22 -40.51 7.51 -19.60
CA PHE A 22 -39.69 8.70 -19.77
C PHE A 22 -40.00 9.33 -21.14
N THR A 23 -40.04 10.66 -21.18
CA THR A 23 -40.01 11.38 -22.46
C THR A 23 -38.61 11.34 -23.05
N GLU A 24 -38.49 11.50 -24.37
CA GLU A 24 -37.20 11.56 -25.06
C GLU A 24 -36.26 12.60 -24.43
N ASP A 25 -36.79 13.77 -24.09
CA ASP A 25 -36.04 14.83 -23.40
C ASP A 25 -35.55 14.41 -22.01
N GLN A 26 -36.34 13.62 -21.26
CA GLN A 26 -35.92 13.10 -19.96
C GLN A 26 -34.81 12.06 -20.09
N VAL A 27 -34.87 11.19 -21.11
CA VAL A 27 -33.82 10.23 -21.39
C VAL A 27 -32.53 10.95 -21.81
N ASN A 28 -32.62 11.95 -22.67
CA ASN A 28 -31.46 12.75 -23.09
C ASN A 28 -30.84 13.50 -21.91
N ALA A 29 -31.66 14.09 -21.03
CA ALA A 29 -31.17 14.75 -19.81
C ALA A 29 -30.46 13.78 -18.85
N ILE A 30 -30.95 12.54 -18.74
CA ILE A 30 -30.29 11.49 -17.96
C ILE A 30 -28.95 11.10 -18.59
N ILE A 31 -28.91 10.91 -19.92
CA ILE A 31 -27.68 10.58 -20.65
C ILE A 31 -26.64 11.68 -20.47
N ASP A 32 -27.03 12.95 -20.58
CA ASP A 32 -26.13 14.09 -20.37
C ASP A 32 -25.61 14.14 -18.94
N GLN A 33 -26.48 13.91 -17.95
CA GLN A 33 -26.08 13.89 -16.54
C GLN A 33 -25.12 12.75 -16.22
N VAL A 34 -25.38 11.54 -16.75
CA VAL A 34 -24.49 10.38 -16.58
C VAL A 34 -23.16 10.63 -17.28
N THR A 35 -23.17 11.12 -18.51
CA THR A 35 -21.96 11.44 -19.29
C THR A 35 -21.10 12.48 -18.58
N LYS A 36 -21.73 13.52 -18.02
CA LYS A 36 -21.06 14.54 -17.21
C LYS A 36 -20.41 13.94 -15.96
N ARG A 37 -21.15 13.15 -15.17
CA ARG A 37 -20.60 12.50 -13.96
C ARG A 37 -19.45 11.55 -14.28
N VAL A 38 -19.57 10.76 -15.36
CA VAL A 38 -18.51 9.85 -15.80
C VAL A 38 -17.25 10.64 -16.16
N ARG A 39 -17.39 11.73 -16.90
CA ARG A 39 -16.25 12.61 -17.25
C ARG A 39 -15.62 13.23 -16.00
N GLU A 40 -16.42 13.74 -15.08
CA GLU A 40 -15.94 14.33 -13.81
C GLU A 40 -15.22 13.28 -12.95
N THR A 41 -15.75 12.06 -12.86
CA THR A 41 -15.13 10.97 -12.09
C THR A 41 -13.80 10.55 -12.72
N GLN A 42 -13.73 10.42 -14.04
CA GLN A 42 -12.49 10.08 -14.74
C GLN A 42 -11.43 11.19 -14.60
N LEU A 43 -11.85 12.46 -14.65
CA LEU A 43 -10.96 13.59 -14.41
C LEU A 43 -10.44 13.60 -12.97
N ALA A 44 -11.32 13.39 -11.99
CA ALA A 44 -10.92 13.32 -10.58
C ALA A 44 -9.97 12.13 -10.31
N GLU A 45 -10.21 10.97 -10.92
CA GLU A 45 -9.31 9.82 -10.80
C GLU A 45 -7.95 10.09 -11.46
N LEU A 46 -7.94 10.73 -12.64
CA LEU A 46 -6.71 11.13 -13.31
C LEU A 46 -5.94 12.17 -12.51
N GLU A 47 -6.63 13.16 -11.95
CA GLU A 47 -6.06 14.16 -11.05
C GLU A 47 -5.45 13.50 -9.81
N GLN A 48 -6.15 12.55 -9.17
CA GLN A 48 -5.62 11.78 -8.04
C GLN A 48 -4.40 10.94 -8.42
N ARG A 49 -4.39 10.32 -9.61
CA ARG A 49 -3.22 9.56 -10.10
C ARG A 49 -2.02 10.47 -10.37
N ILE A 50 -2.25 11.71 -10.82
CA ILE A 50 -1.19 12.69 -11.11
C ILE A 50 -0.67 13.35 -9.83
N GLN A 51 -1.57 13.84 -8.96
CA GLN A 51 -1.19 14.45 -7.68
C GLN A 51 -0.66 13.42 -6.69
N GLY A 52 -1.14 12.17 -6.77
CA GLY A 52 -0.88 11.15 -5.77
C GLY A 52 -1.66 11.41 -4.48
N SER A 53 -1.56 10.46 -3.54
CA SER A 53 -1.99 10.67 -2.17
C SER A 53 -0.99 11.54 -1.43
N SER A 54 -1.44 12.33 -0.45
CA SER A 54 -0.55 13.01 0.48
C SER A 54 0.32 11.99 1.22
N PHE A 55 1.59 12.33 1.43
CA PHE A 55 2.48 11.52 2.24
C PHE A 55 1.98 11.55 3.70
N PRO A 56 1.94 10.41 4.43
CA PRO A 56 1.48 10.40 5.81
C PRO A 56 2.30 11.32 6.71
N GLU A 57 1.62 12.22 7.45
CA GLU A 57 2.26 13.24 8.30
C GLU A 57 3.15 12.61 9.37
N ASP A 58 2.71 11.52 10.00
CA ASP A 58 3.49 10.80 11.03
C ASP A 58 4.87 10.35 10.51
N ILE A 59 4.92 9.83 9.28
CA ILE A 59 6.19 9.40 8.66
C ILE A 59 7.05 10.62 8.32
N GLN A 60 6.42 11.71 7.89
CA GLN A 60 7.13 12.96 7.57
C GLN A 60 7.81 13.55 8.81
N GLU A 61 7.06 13.68 9.91
CA GLU A 61 7.56 14.21 11.17
C GLU A 61 8.70 13.35 11.73
N GLU A 62 8.57 12.02 11.65
CA GLU A 62 9.64 11.11 12.08
C GLU A 62 10.90 11.31 11.24
N LEU A 63 10.78 11.38 9.92
CA LEU A 63 11.91 11.58 9.01
C LEU A 63 12.60 12.93 9.21
N ASP A 64 11.83 14.00 9.41
CA ASP A 64 12.33 15.35 9.66
C ASP A 64 13.00 15.48 11.04
N GLY A 65 12.62 14.64 12.00
CA GLY A 65 13.21 14.59 13.34
C GLY A 65 14.61 13.98 13.43
N TYR A 66 15.06 13.24 12.41
CA TYR A 66 16.37 12.59 12.43
C TYR A 66 17.50 13.53 12.01
N ASN A 67 18.58 13.58 12.82
CA ASN A 67 19.85 14.07 12.30
C ASN A 67 20.52 13.02 11.39
N PRO A 68 21.47 13.40 10.50
CA PRO A 68 22.07 12.47 9.53
C PRO A 68 22.70 11.21 10.15
N ALA A 69 23.30 11.33 11.33
CA ALA A 69 23.93 10.21 12.02
C ALA A 69 22.90 9.26 12.65
N GLN A 70 21.79 9.79 13.18
CA GLN A 70 20.68 8.99 13.68
C GLN A 70 19.97 8.28 12.53
N LEU A 71 19.71 8.98 11.43
CA LEU A 71 19.12 8.39 10.22
C LEU A 71 19.97 7.23 9.71
N GLN A 72 21.29 7.40 9.61
CA GLN A 72 22.19 6.33 9.19
C GLN A 72 22.10 5.10 10.11
N LYS A 73 22.01 5.31 11.44
CA LYS A 73 21.85 4.20 12.40
C LYS A 73 20.48 3.53 12.27
N ALA A 74 19.41 4.30 12.10
CA ALA A 74 18.06 3.78 11.89
C ALA A 74 18.00 2.91 10.63
N LEU A 75 18.53 3.41 9.50
CA LEU A 75 18.63 2.65 8.25
C LEU A 75 19.43 1.35 8.41
N GLN A 76 20.52 1.36 9.19
CA GLN A 76 21.30 0.15 9.46
C GLN A 76 20.55 -0.85 10.33
N ARG A 77 19.73 -0.39 11.28
CA ARG A 77 18.86 -1.26 12.09
C ARG A 77 17.75 -1.86 11.22
N TYR A 78 17.07 -1.04 10.43
CA TYR A 78 16.05 -1.47 9.48
C TYR A 78 16.57 -2.56 8.54
N LYS A 79 17.75 -2.34 7.92
CA LYS A 79 18.41 -3.34 7.07
C LYS A 79 18.64 -4.69 7.74
N LYS A 80 18.90 -4.70 9.04
CA LYS A 80 19.12 -5.92 9.83
C LYS A 80 17.82 -6.57 10.29
N ALA A 81 16.74 -5.79 10.42
CA ALA A 81 15.43 -6.28 10.87
C ALA A 81 14.70 -7.07 9.78
N ILE A 82 14.94 -6.74 8.50
CA ILE A 82 14.31 -7.44 7.37
C ILE A 82 14.74 -8.92 7.33
N PRO A 83 13.78 -9.88 7.27
CA PRO A 83 14.08 -11.30 7.17
C PRO A 83 14.96 -11.65 5.96
N LYS A 84 15.77 -12.70 6.14
CA LYS A 84 16.58 -13.26 5.05
C LYS A 84 15.80 -14.38 4.38
N TYR A 85 15.57 -14.23 3.09
CA TYR A 85 14.94 -15.24 2.25
C TYR A 85 16.00 -15.95 1.42
N ASN A 86 16.04 -17.28 1.49
CA ASN A 86 16.98 -18.09 0.73
C ASN A 86 16.41 -18.43 -0.65
N ASN A 87 16.69 -17.58 -1.63
CA ASN A 87 16.51 -17.86 -3.05
C ASN A 87 17.85 -17.58 -3.72
N GLU A 88 18.52 -18.66 -4.16
CA GLU A 88 19.95 -18.70 -4.51
C GLU A 88 20.38 -17.62 -5.53
N GLU A 89 19.46 -17.15 -6.38
CA GLU A 89 19.79 -16.29 -7.52
C GLU A 89 19.34 -14.82 -7.34
N TRP A 90 18.11 -14.57 -6.86
CA TRP A 90 17.54 -13.21 -6.87
C TRP A 90 17.96 -12.35 -5.65
N ASN A 91 18.15 -13.00 -4.50
CA ASN A 91 18.37 -12.31 -3.22
C ASN A 91 19.84 -12.28 -2.78
N THR A 92 20.77 -12.92 -3.50
CA THR A 92 22.17 -13.10 -3.09
C THR A 92 23.08 -12.01 -3.64
N PRO A 93 23.47 -10.98 -2.86
CA PRO A 93 24.22 -9.82 -3.36
C PRO A 93 25.47 -10.27 -4.12
N GLU A 94 25.62 -9.82 -5.37
CA GLU A 94 26.85 -10.01 -6.11
C GLU A 94 27.87 -8.96 -5.66
N GLU A 95 29.09 -9.39 -5.36
CA GLU A 95 30.17 -8.48 -5.02
C GLU A 95 30.94 -8.06 -6.28
N ILE A 96 31.28 -6.76 -6.38
CA ILE A 96 32.23 -6.30 -7.40
C ILE A 96 33.59 -6.95 -7.11
N ASN A 97 34.14 -7.69 -8.07
CA ASN A 97 35.50 -8.21 -7.94
C ASN A 97 36.48 -7.04 -7.69
N PRO A 98 37.21 -7.03 -6.55
CA PRO A 98 38.05 -5.89 -6.17
C PRO A 98 39.19 -5.61 -7.15
N ASN A 99 39.60 -6.62 -7.95
CA ASN A 99 40.56 -6.43 -9.04
C ASN A 99 39.99 -5.57 -10.17
N PHE A 100 38.68 -5.63 -10.38
CA PHE A 100 37.97 -4.85 -11.38
C PHE A 100 37.84 -3.38 -10.99
N ILE A 101 37.72 -3.09 -9.68
CA ILE A 101 37.68 -1.71 -9.16
C ILE A 101 38.97 -0.96 -9.47
N LYS A 102 40.13 -1.60 -9.26
CA LYS A 102 41.44 -1.01 -9.57
C LYS A 102 41.56 -0.69 -11.06
N LYS A 103 41.08 -1.60 -11.92
CA LYS A 103 41.05 -1.40 -13.36
C LYS A 103 40.08 -0.27 -13.75
N LEU A 104 38.85 -0.25 -13.24
CA LEU A 104 37.89 0.82 -13.53
C LEU A 104 38.42 2.21 -13.17
N LYS A 105 39.09 2.35 -12.02
CA LYS A 105 39.72 3.61 -11.60
C LYS A 105 40.83 4.10 -12.52
N GLN A 106 41.52 3.19 -13.21
CA GLN A 106 42.59 3.54 -14.16
C GLN A 106 42.05 4.07 -15.49
N TRP A 107 40.84 3.63 -15.91
CA TRP A 107 40.33 3.89 -17.27
C TRP A 107 39.31 5.04 -17.34
N LYS A 108 38.69 5.44 -16.21
CA LYS A 108 37.96 6.73 -15.97
C LYS A 108 37.26 6.71 -14.61
N VAL A 109 37.30 7.82 -13.86
CA VAL A 109 36.60 7.97 -12.56
C VAL A 109 35.08 7.80 -12.72
N ASP A 110 34.50 8.28 -13.83
CA ASP A 110 33.06 8.21 -14.10
C ASP A 110 32.54 6.77 -14.23
N SER A 111 33.29 5.88 -14.87
CA SER A 111 32.91 4.47 -15.00
C SER A 111 32.93 3.75 -13.66
N HIS A 112 33.89 4.07 -12.79
CA HIS A 112 33.92 3.54 -11.43
C HIS A 112 32.72 4.03 -10.60
N HIS A 113 32.37 5.31 -10.71
CA HIS A 113 31.22 5.88 -10.03
C HIS A 113 29.90 5.26 -10.51
N LEU A 114 29.73 5.08 -11.82
CA LEU A 114 28.56 4.45 -12.43
C LEU A 114 28.38 3.02 -11.93
N VAL A 115 29.43 2.19 -12.00
CA VAL A 115 29.38 0.81 -11.52
C VAL A 115 29.04 0.77 -10.03
N THR A 116 29.69 1.59 -9.21
CA THR A 116 29.39 1.66 -7.76
C THR A 116 27.93 2.02 -7.49
N THR A 117 27.38 2.96 -8.25
CA THR A 117 25.97 3.38 -8.13
C THR A 117 25.01 2.26 -8.53
N ILE A 118 25.28 1.53 -9.62
CA ILE A 118 24.45 0.40 -10.05
C ILE A 118 24.37 -0.66 -8.95
N TYR A 119 25.50 -1.08 -8.40
CA TYR A 119 25.52 -2.07 -7.32
C TYR A 119 24.77 -1.59 -6.06
N ARG A 120 24.89 -0.31 -5.70
CA ARG A 120 24.14 0.28 -4.59
C ARG A 120 22.64 0.25 -4.83
N LEU A 121 22.21 0.57 -6.06
CA LEU A 121 20.79 0.52 -6.45
C LEU A 121 20.27 -0.91 -6.38
N THR A 122 20.98 -1.87 -6.99
CA THR A 122 20.61 -3.28 -6.97
C THR A 122 20.47 -3.82 -5.54
N GLU A 123 21.39 -3.49 -4.64
CA GLU A 123 21.30 -3.89 -3.24
C GLU A 123 20.07 -3.29 -2.53
N THR A 124 19.78 -2.02 -2.80
CA THR A 124 18.60 -1.35 -2.24
C THR A 124 17.31 -1.99 -2.77
N THR A 125 17.25 -2.31 -4.06
CA THR A 125 16.11 -3.00 -4.68
C THR A 125 15.88 -4.39 -4.08
N ARG A 126 16.96 -5.15 -3.81
CA ARG A 126 16.85 -6.47 -3.16
C ARG A 126 16.32 -6.35 -1.75
N LEU A 127 16.78 -5.35 -1.00
CA LEU A 127 16.26 -5.06 0.34
C LEU A 127 14.76 -4.74 0.32
N GLN A 128 14.33 -3.89 -0.62
CA GLN A 128 12.92 -3.55 -0.83
C GLN A 128 12.09 -4.78 -1.21
N ALA A 129 12.61 -5.66 -2.08
CA ALA A 129 11.94 -6.90 -2.44
C ALA A 129 11.73 -7.83 -1.24
N ARG A 130 12.71 -7.95 -0.34
CA ARG A 130 12.56 -8.73 0.90
C ARG A 130 11.52 -8.12 1.84
N ALA A 131 11.54 -6.80 2.03
CA ALA A 131 10.54 -6.12 2.85
C ALA A 131 9.12 -6.28 2.28
N ALA A 132 8.96 -6.18 0.95
CA ALA A 132 7.68 -6.42 0.29
C ALA A 132 7.22 -7.88 0.43
N THR A 133 8.15 -8.84 0.40
CA THR A 133 7.86 -10.26 0.63
C THR A 133 7.32 -10.49 2.04
N GLU A 134 7.94 -9.87 3.04
CA GLU A 134 7.47 -9.97 4.43
C GLU A 134 6.06 -9.40 4.60
N ILE A 135 5.80 -8.22 4.03
CA ILE A 135 4.46 -7.61 4.06
C ILE A 135 3.43 -8.53 3.38
N TYR A 136 3.80 -9.12 2.24
CA TYR A 136 2.95 -10.07 1.54
C TYR A 136 2.62 -11.29 2.40
N GLU A 137 3.60 -11.89 3.07
CA GLU A 137 3.39 -13.03 3.98
C GLU A 137 2.47 -12.67 5.15
N GLN A 138 2.65 -11.48 5.74
CA GLN A 138 1.76 -10.98 6.81
C GLN A 138 0.33 -10.80 6.32
N LEU A 139 0.14 -10.17 5.14
CA LEU A 139 -1.18 -9.98 4.55
C LEU A 139 -1.83 -11.30 4.16
N GLN A 140 -1.05 -12.24 3.63
CA GLN A 140 -1.54 -13.57 3.27
C GLN A 140 -1.99 -14.35 4.51
N PHE A 141 -1.22 -14.29 5.60
CA PHE A 141 -1.59 -14.90 6.87
C PHE A 141 -2.94 -14.38 7.39
N VAL A 142 -3.15 -13.05 7.37
CA VAL A 142 -4.41 -12.43 7.78
C VAL A 142 -5.56 -12.82 6.82
N ALA A 143 -5.30 -12.85 5.52
CA ALA A 143 -6.29 -13.23 4.52
C ALA A 143 -6.76 -14.69 4.67
N GLU A 144 -5.85 -15.62 4.95
CA GLU A 144 -6.14 -17.06 5.10
C GLU A 144 -6.87 -17.39 6.41
N ARG A 145 -6.52 -16.71 7.51
CA ARG A 145 -7.17 -16.87 8.82
C ARG A 145 -8.54 -16.17 8.90
N GLY A 146 -8.76 -15.18 8.03
CA GLY A 146 -9.91 -14.27 8.08
C GLY A 146 -9.69 -13.14 9.09
N TRP A 147 -10.08 -11.92 8.74
CA TRP A 147 -9.84 -10.73 9.56
C TRP A 147 -10.52 -10.84 10.95
N GLN A 148 -9.72 -10.79 12.01
CA GLN A 148 -10.17 -10.75 13.39
C GLN A 148 -9.90 -9.36 14.01
N LEU A 149 -10.66 -8.99 15.03
CA LEU A 149 -10.50 -7.68 15.70
C LEU A 149 -9.09 -7.49 16.31
N GLU A 150 -8.45 -8.62 16.68
CA GLU A 150 -7.10 -8.71 17.25
C GLU A 150 -5.99 -8.52 16.20
N ASP A 151 -6.28 -8.72 14.91
CA ASP A 151 -5.28 -8.55 13.84
C ASP A 151 -4.91 -7.08 13.64
N GLY A 152 -5.77 -6.15 14.09
CA GLY A 152 -5.44 -4.74 14.17
C GLY A 152 -4.21 -4.48 15.04
N GLU A 153 -4.05 -5.21 16.14
CA GLU A 153 -2.87 -5.09 17.02
C GLU A 153 -1.62 -5.69 16.38
N ILE A 154 -1.74 -6.78 15.62
CA ILE A 154 -0.60 -7.42 14.92
C ILE A 154 -0.11 -6.54 13.78
N VAL A 155 -1.02 -5.91 13.03
CA VAL A 155 -0.67 -4.94 11.99
C VAL A 155 -0.05 -3.70 12.62
N ASN A 156 -0.59 -3.23 13.76
CA ASN A 156 -0.02 -2.09 14.47
C ASN A 156 1.35 -2.42 15.08
N GLU A 157 1.56 -3.64 15.59
CA GLU A 157 2.86 -4.12 16.08
C GLU A 157 3.87 -4.29 14.93
N ALA A 158 3.43 -4.75 13.75
CA ALA A 158 4.29 -4.79 12.57
C ALA A 158 4.71 -3.38 12.15
N VAL A 159 3.80 -2.41 12.19
CA VAL A 159 4.08 -0.99 11.95
C VAL A 159 5.04 -0.44 13.01
N GLU A 160 4.81 -0.70 14.29
CA GLU A 160 5.67 -0.28 15.40
C GLU A 160 7.07 -0.94 15.35
N LYS A 161 7.15 -2.23 15.00
CA LYS A 161 8.40 -2.97 14.80
C LYS A 161 9.28 -2.31 13.75
N TYR A 162 8.67 -1.72 12.72
CA TYR A 162 9.37 -0.94 11.70
C TYR A 162 9.58 0.55 12.06
N GLN A 163 8.97 1.03 13.15
CA GLN A 163 9.12 2.40 13.70
C GLN A 163 10.16 2.55 14.85
N THR A 164 10.72 1.50 15.47
CA THR A 164 11.37 1.67 16.81
C THR A 164 12.88 2.05 16.86
N PRO A 165 13.41 2.72 17.92
CA PRO A 165 12.78 3.23 19.16
C PRO A 165 13.10 4.71 19.51
N GLY A 166 12.08 5.56 19.62
CA GLY A 166 12.18 6.93 20.18
C GLY A 166 11.42 7.13 21.51
N GLU A 167 10.33 6.42 21.76
CA GLU A 167 9.33 6.86 22.75
C GLU A 167 8.81 5.80 23.73
N SER A 168 9.68 4.96 24.30
CA SER A 168 9.32 4.16 25.51
C SER A 168 9.89 4.72 26.82
N SER A 169 10.51 5.92 26.81
CA SER A 169 11.05 6.54 28.02
C SER A 169 10.33 7.84 28.37
N LYS A 170 9.09 7.74 28.85
CA LYS A 170 8.39 8.76 29.67
C LYS A 170 7.05 8.22 30.18
N ARG A 171 7.09 7.16 31.00
CA ARG A 171 6.04 6.90 32.01
C ARG A 171 6.71 6.48 33.31
N ARG A 172 7.02 7.48 34.14
CA ARG A 172 7.11 7.40 35.59
C ARG A 172 6.41 8.62 36.15
#